data_AF-A0A7C3L2P1-F1
#
_entry.id   AF-A0A7C3L2P1-F1
#
_cell.length_a   1.000
_cell.length_b   1.000
_cell.length_c   1.000
_cell.angle_alpha   90.00
_cell.angle_beta   90.00
_cell.angle_gamma   90.00
#
_symmetry.space_group_name_H-M   'P 1'
#
loop_
_entity.id
_entity.type
_entity.pdbx_description
1 polymer ?
#
loop_
_entity_poly.entity_id
_entity_poly.type
_entity_poly.pdbx_seq_one_letter_code
_entity_poly.pdbx_strand_id
1 'polypeptide(L)'
;MQGRRIMKAKSSKWMAWSAASGMAIAGLAQAGVVHRICVLMGQQEVPANGSQAIGGGFFRIDTDTNTVAYRIVVADLSPVETAAHIHGPATPGVNAGVLTPLPVGPIKAGVWTYPEALEAALLDGRTYVNVHTTAFPGGEVRGQIVTHVAMLDGGQEVPANPSTARGFGLFVQDTCANTLNYYIEFAGLSAAQTAAHIHGVANYGTNAGVVFPLPGGSPISGVWGYPEAQEQNIIDGLMYVNVHTTALPGGEIRGQIISALQPMDGQQEVPANGTGAVGIGMVAINRAANAMGYDVRRTTFVSGETAAHIHGFSGPGANSGVQTPIAPVPSQRKLGVWTYGAANAPAVLGGRTYFNVHTAAFPGGEIRGQIANYGNPTMRCIADVDDGSGTGTPDCGVTIDDLLYYLG
;
A
#
# COMPACT_ATOMS: atom_id res chain seq x y z
N MET A 1 81.12 -38.35 44.93
CA MET A 1 82.09 -37.38 44.38
C MET A 1 81.88 -37.28 42.88
N GLN A 2 81.67 -36.05 42.37
CA GLN A 2 81.79 -35.60 40.96
C GLN A 2 80.86 -36.28 39.91
N GLY A 3 80.23 -35.60 38.94
CA GLY A 3 80.40 -34.24 38.44
C GLY A 3 79.21 -33.78 37.55
N ARG A 4 79.28 -32.50 37.18
CA ARG A 4 78.35 -31.66 36.41
C ARG A 4 78.06 -32.15 34.98
N ARG A 5 76.91 -31.76 34.41
CA ARG A 5 76.75 -30.81 33.26
C ARG A 5 75.27 -30.76 32.78
N ILE A 6 74.57 -29.61 32.85
CA ILE A 6 74.39 -28.51 31.86
C ILE A 6 73.15 -28.67 30.93
N MET A 7 72.19 -27.76 31.18
CA MET A 7 71.33 -26.92 30.30
C MET A 7 70.23 -27.45 29.34
N LYS A 8 69.08 -26.76 29.50
CA LYS A 8 68.13 -26.18 28.50
C LYS A 8 67.17 -27.15 27.78
N ALA A 9 65.89 -26.84 27.53
CA ALA A 9 65.13 -25.59 27.62
C ALA A 9 63.60 -25.84 27.55
N LYS A 10 62.82 -24.82 27.98
CA LYS A 10 61.45 -24.44 27.55
C LYS A 10 60.33 -25.42 27.93
N SER A 11 59.13 -25.02 28.36
CA SER A 11 58.49 -23.70 28.50
C SER A 11 57.28 -23.87 29.41
N SER A 12 56.90 -22.76 30.02
CA SER A 12 55.96 -22.58 31.12
C SER A 12 54.51 -22.34 30.69
N LYS A 13 53.64 -22.32 31.72
CA LYS A 13 52.31 -21.69 31.86
C LYS A 13 51.13 -22.63 31.57
N TRP A 14 50.42 -23.12 32.59
CA TRP A 14 49.41 -22.46 33.46
C TRP A 14 48.22 -21.90 32.68
N MET A 15 47.12 -22.66 32.76
CA MET A 15 45.70 -22.28 32.90
C MET A 15 45.25 -20.91 32.39
N ALA A 16 44.37 -20.93 31.39
CA ALA A 16 43.38 -19.88 31.16
C ALA A 16 42.06 -20.56 30.76
N TRP A 17 41.00 -20.21 31.50
CA TRP A 17 39.62 -20.58 31.22
C TRP A 17 39.20 -19.96 29.87
N SER A 18 38.64 -20.76 28.97
CA SER A 18 37.97 -20.26 27.78
C SER A 18 36.47 -20.22 28.05
N ALA A 19 35.93 -19.00 28.12
CA ALA A 19 34.51 -18.73 28.09
C ALA A 19 33.94 -19.25 26.76
N ALA A 20 32.83 -19.98 26.83
CA ALA A 20 32.01 -20.28 25.66
C ALA A 20 31.38 -18.96 25.19
N SER A 21 31.97 -18.35 24.16
CA SER A 21 31.34 -17.27 23.42
C SER A 21 30.10 -17.82 22.73
N GLY A 22 28.91 -17.43 23.20
CA GLY A 22 27.68 -17.61 22.44
C GLY A 22 27.81 -16.82 21.15
N MET A 23 27.93 -17.52 20.02
CA MET A 23 27.69 -16.92 18.70
C MET A 23 26.21 -16.56 18.65
N ALA A 24 25.91 -15.27 18.81
CA ALA A 24 24.68 -14.71 18.31
C ALA A 24 24.76 -14.82 16.78
N ILE A 25 24.05 -15.80 16.21
CA ILE A 25 23.78 -15.82 14.78
C ILE A 25 22.77 -14.69 14.59
N ALA A 26 23.26 -13.51 14.25
CA ALA A 26 22.43 -12.46 13.70
C ALA A 26 21.86 -13.04 12.40
N GLY A 27 20.56 -13.38 12.40
CA GLY A 27 19.86 -13.72 11.18
C GLY A 27 20.09 -12.58 10.18
N LEU A 28 20.64 -12.91 9.02
CA LEU A 28 20.76 -11.96 7.92
C LEU A 28 19.33 -11.66 7.46
N ALA A 29 18.72 -10.63 8.03
CA ALA A 29 17.49 -10.04 7.51
C ALA A 29 17.78 -9.61 6.07
N GLN A 30 17.14 -10.22 5.08
CA GLN A 30 17.20 -9.71 3.72
C GLN A 30 16.27 -8.48 3.64
N ALA A 31 16.80 -7.35 4.09
CA ALA A 31 16.39 -6.04 3.64
C ALA A 31 16.68 -5.89 2.14
N GLY A 32 15.91 -5.08 1.43
CA GLY A 32 16.24 -4.81 0.03
C GLY A 32 15.27 -3.93 -0.72
N VAL A 33 13.99 -3.85 -0.33
CA VAL A 33 13.00 -2.79 -0.60
C VAL A 33 11.59 -3.28 -0.30
N VAL A 34 10.79 -2.42 0.35
CA VAL A 34 9.35 -2.63 0.58
C VAL A 34 8.53 -1.44 0.09
N HIS A 35 7.24 -1.67 -0.15
CA HIS A 35 6.34 -0.62 -0.57
C HIS A 35 5.33 -0.25 0.51
N ARG A 36 4.95 1.03 0.55
CA ARG A 36 3.81 1.54 1.32
C ARG A 36 2.96 2.42 0.42
N ILE A 37 1.71 2.60 0.81
CA ILE A 37 0.76 3.46 0.13
C ILE A 37 0.02 4.33 1.14
N CYS A 38 -0.62 5.37 0.65
CA CYS A 38 -1.64 6.09 1.40
C CYS A 38 -2.73 6.61 0.47
N VAL A 39 -3.92 6.83 1.02
CA VAL A 39 -4.97 7.67 0.43
C VAL A 39 -5.08 8.93 1.29
N LEU A 40 -5.14 10.10 0.65
CA LEU A 40 -5.27 11.37 1.35
C LEU A 40 -6.72 11.86 1.30
N MET A 41 -7.27 12.21 2.46
CA MET A 41 -8.63 12.74 2.58
C MET A 41 -8.80 13.55 3.88
N GLY A 42 -9.78 14.46 3.89
CA GLY A 42 -10.10 15.28 5.06
C GLY A 42 -10.62 14.48 6.26
N GLN A 43 -11.21 13.30 6.03
CA GLN A 43 -11.67 12.41 7.12
C GLN A 43 -10.53 11.86 7.98
N GLN A 44 -9.28 11.85 7.49
CA GLN A 44 -8.13 11.37 8.26
C GLN A 44 -7.49 12.46 9.13
N GLU A 45 -7.87 13.73 8.97
CA GLU A 45 -7.34 14.84 9.78
C GLU A 45 -7.76 14.71 11.25
N VAL A 46 -7.02 15.37 12.14
CA VAL A 46 -7.31 15.38 13.58
C VAL A 46 -7.44 16.84 14.06
N PRO A 47 -8.69 17.35 14.21
CA PRO A 47 -9.98 16.69 13.94
C PRO A 47 -10.27 16.56 12.43
N ALA A 48 -11.13 15.60 12.07
CA ALA A 48 -11.56 15.37 10.69
C ALA A 48 -12.27 16.62 10.11
N ASN A 49 -12.08 16.86 8.82
CA ASN A 49 -12.69 17.99 8.10
C ASN A 49 -13.50 17.54 6.86
N GLY A 50 -14.25 18.47 6.27
CA GLY A 50 -15.16 18.20 5.16
C GLY A 50 -14.56 18.33 3.76
N SER A 51 -13.22 18.42 3.62
CA SER A 51 -12.59 18.58 2.30
C SER A 51 -12.97 17.42 1.38
N GLN A 52 -13.28 17.77 0.13
CA GLN A 52 -13.53 16.82 -0.95
C GLN A 52 -12.25 16.49 -1.73
N ALA A 53 -11.13 17.08 -1.35
CA ALA A 53 -9.83 16.78 -1.92
C ALA A 53 -9.50 15.30 -1.75
N ILE A 54 -8.91 14.74 -2.79
CA ILE A 54 -8.50 13.34 -2.82
C ILE A 54 -7.04 13.29 -3.26
N GLY A 55 -6.26 12.43 -2.62
CA GLY A 55 -4.92 12.15 -3.05
C GLY A 55 -4.52 10.71 -2.79
N GLY A 56 -3.34 10.35 -3.25
CA GLY A 56 -2.72 9.08 -2.94
C GLY A 56 -1.22 9.15 -3.11
N GLY A 57 -0.54 8.32 -2.33
CA GLY A 57 0.92 8.23 -2.34
C GLY A 57 1.38 6.80 -2.52
N PHE A 58 2.48 6.65 -3.24
CA PHE A 58 3.29 5.43 -3.29
C PHE A 58 4.68 5.73 -2.75
N PHE A 59 5.19 4.83 -1.91
CA PHE A 59 6.46 4.96 -1.21
C PHE A 59 7.26 3.68 -1.39
N ARG A 60 8.46 3.79 -1.96
CA ARG A 60 9.45 2.72 -2.05
C ARG A 60 10.50 2.95 -0.97
N ILE A 61 10.47 2.11 0.05
CA ILE A 61 11.37 2.17 1.20
C ILE A 61 12.50 1.19 0.96
N ASP A 62 13.71 1.70 0.97
CA ASP A 62 14.95 0.95 0.82
C ASP A 62 15.66 0.95 2.17
N THR A 63 15.53 -0.16 2.89
CA THR A 63 16.03 -0.34 4.25
C THR A 63 17.55 -0.52 4.30
N ASP A 64 18.19 -0.89 3.19
CA ASP A 64 19.65 -0.97 3.10
C ASP A 64 20.30 0.42 3.02
N THR A 65 19.64 1.34 2.30
CA THR A 65 20.12 2.71 2.09
C THR A 65 19.42 3.75 2.96
N ASN A 66 18.46 3.31 3.78
CA ASN A 66 17.53 4.14 4.54
C ASN A 66 16.90 5.27 3.70
N THR A 67 16.36 4.93 2.53
CA THR A 67 15.71 5.91 1.65
C THR A 67 14.24 5.59 1.40
N VAL A 68 13.42 6.64 1.30
CA VAL A 68 12.04 6.57 0.82
C VAL A 68 11.95 7.37 -0.49
N ALA A 69 11.86 6.67 -1.61
CA ALA A 69 11.44 7.30 -2.86
C ALA A 69 9.91 7.38 -2.88
N TYR A 70 9.36 8.58 -3.04
CA TYR A 70 7.93 8.81 -2.98
C TYR A 70 7.40 9.49 -4.23
N ARG A 71 6.15 9.18 -4.56
CA ARG A 71 5.32 9.95 -5.48
C ARG A 71 3.94 10.07 -4.86
N ILE A 72 3.50 11.29 -4.63
CA ILE A 72 2.21 11.62 -4.03
C ILE A 72 1.52 12.58 -4.97
N VAL A 73 0.24 12.36 -5.19
CA VAL A 73 -0.62 13.28 -5.92
C VAL A 73 -1.79 13.71 -5.05
N VAL A 74 -2.21 14.96 -5.23
CA VAL A 74 -3.36 15.51 -4.53
C VAL A 74 -4.16 16.40 -5.47
N ALA A 75 -5.47 16.18 -5.51
CA ALA A 75 -6.43 16.85 -6.36
C ALA A 75 -7.43 17.63 -5.53
N ASP A 76 -8.03 18.64 -6.17
CA ASP A 76 -9.23 19.33 -5.69
C ASP A 76 -9.08 19.96 -4.28
N LEU A 77 -7.86 20.38 -3.92
CA LEU A 77 -7.57 21.17 -2.72
C LEU A 77 -8.30 22.52 -2.75
N SER A 78 -8.69 22.99 -1.58
CA SER A 78 -9.11 24.38 -1.39
C SER A 78 -7.97 25.36 -1.75
N PRO A 79 -8.27 26.62 -2.11
CA PRO A 79 -7.30 27.46 -2.80
C PRO A 79 -6.01 27.70 -2.01
N VAL A 80 -4.90 27.54 -2.73
CA VAL A 80 -3.50 27.74 -2.31
C VAL A 80 -3.03 26.72 -1.27
N GLU A 81 -2.32 25.71 -1.75
CA GLU A 81 -1.45 24.87 -0.93
C GLU A 81 -0.32 25.72 -0.33
N THR A 82 -0.16 25.65 1.00
CA THR A 82 0.81 26.44 1.75
C THR A 82 2.01 25.60 2.21
N ALA A 83 1.79 24.32 2.50
CA ALA A 83 2.84 23.39 2.89
C ALA A 83 2.38 21.93 2.74
N ALA A 84 3.34 21.02 2.69
CA ALA A 84 3.10 19.59 2.82
C ALA A 84 4.27 18.92 3.53
N HIS A 85 4.00 17.86 4.29
CA HIS A 85 5.00 17.20 5.12
C HIS A 85 4.74 15.70 5.25
N ILE A 86 5.79 14.95 5.58
CA ILE A 86 5.67 13.66 6.26
C ILE A 86 5.84 13.90 7.76
N HIS A 87 4.95 13.35 8.57
CA HIS A 87 4.93 13.43 10.02
C HIS A 87 5.11 12.05 10.67
N GLY A 88 5.48 12.05 11.95
CA GLY A 88 5.53 10.85 12.78
C GLY A 88 6.57 10.93 13.91
N PRO A 89 6.75 9.85 14.69
CA PRO A 89 5.89 8.66 14.72
C PRO A 89 4.51 8.93 15.34
N ALA A 90 3.43 8.46 14.73
CA ALA A 90 2.07 8.45 15.27
C ALA A 90 1.21 7.33 14.68
N THR A 91 0.43 6.68 15.53
CA THR A 91 -0.66 5.78 15.11
C THR A 91 -1.77 6.56 14.40
N PRO A 92 -2.67 5.89 13.65
CA PRO A 92 -3.87 6.52 13.10
C PRO A 92 -4.67 7.30 14.15
N GLY A 93 -5.22 8.45 13.77
CA GLY A 93 -5.99 9.32 14.66
C GLY A 93 -5.16 10.17 15.65
N VAL A 94 -3.83 10.08 15.61
CA VAL A 94 -2.94 10.85 16.49
C VAL A 94 -2.04 11.77 15.67
N ASN A 95 -1.80 13.00 16.16
CA ASN A 95 -0.88 13.97 15.56
C ASN A 95 0.56 13.77 16.06
N ALA A 96 1.54 14.02 15.20
CA ALA A 96 2.96 14.07 15.54
C ALA A 96 3.66 15.24 14.84
N GLY A 97 4.93 15.46 15.21
CA GLY A 97 5.79 16.48 14.60
C GLY A 97 6.13 16.19 13.14
N VAL A 98 6.65 17.20 12.45
CA VAL A 98 7.17 17.11 11.08
C VAL A 98 8.48 16.33 11.07
N LEU A 99 8.58 15.33 10.18
CA LEU A 99 9.81 14.58 9.93
C LEU A 99 10.57 15.13 8.73
N THR A 100 9.86 15.46 7.64
CA THR A 100 10.46 16.05 6.45
C THR A 100 9.45 16.89 5.65
N PRO A 101 9.85 18.03 5.08
CA PRO A 101 9.00 18.79 4.16
C PRO A 101 8.87 18.08 2.80
N LEU A 102 7.73 18.31 2.15
CA LEU A 102 7.43 17.88 0.80
C LEU A 102 7.27 19.12 -0.10
N PRO A 103 7.54 19.00 -1.42
CA PRO A 103 7.25 20.10 -2.35
C PRO A 103 5.74 20.40 -2.39
N VAL A 104 5.41 21.67 -2.61
CA VAL A 104 4.02 22.10 -2.84
C VAL A 104 3.60 21.85 -4.28
N GLY A 105 2.30 21.69 -4.50
CA GLY A 105 1.70 21.46 -5.81
C GLY A 105 0.99 20.09 -5.90
N PRO A 106 0.26 19.87 -7.00
CA PRO A 106 -0.55 18.66 -7.18
C PRO A 106 0.27 17.38 -7.25
N ILE A 107 1.57 17.48 -7.55
CA ILE A 107 2.52 16.36 -7.64
C ILE A 107 3.65 16.61 -6.64
N LYS A 108 3.92 15.63 -5.80
CA LYS A 108 5.03 15.62 -4.84
C LYS A 108 5.87 14.39 -5.09
N ALA A 109 7.06 14.55 -5.64
CA ALA A 109 7.96 13.45 -5.93
C ALA A 109 9.37 13.77 -5.44
N GLY A 110 10.05 12.77 -4.88
CA GLY A 110 11.38 12.94 -4.34
C GLY A 110 11.91 11.70 -3.65
N VAL A 111 13.09 11.86 -3.05
CA VAL A 111 13.73 10.86 -2.20
C VAL A 111 14.00 11.50 -0.85
N TRP A 112 13.63 10.80 0.21
CA TRP A 112 13.93 11.18 1.58
C TRP A 112 14.87 10.14 2.20
N THR A 113 16.05 10.56 2.65
CA THR A 113 16.92 9.73 3.50
C THR A 113 16.46 9.86 4.96
N TYR A 114 16.05 8.76 5.58
CA TYR A 114 15.56 8.75 6.95
C TYR A 114 16.63 8.26 7.94
N PRO A 115 16.59 8.69 9.22
CA PRO A 115 17.44 8.10 10.25
C PRO A 115 17.02 6.66 10.54
N GLU A 116 17.96 5.72 10.63
CA GLU A 116 17.73 4.30 10.95
C GLU A 116 16.76 4.10 12.13
N ALA A 117 16.86 4.92 13.19
CA ALA A 117 15.98 4.84 14.36
C ALA A 117 14.47 5.04 14.04
N LEU A 118 14.14 5.58 12.87
CA LEU A 118 12.77 5.76 12.40
C LEU A 118 12.24 4.54 11.64
N GLU A 119 13.11 3.63 11.20
CA GLU A 119 12.74 2.54 10.28
C GLU A 119 11.53 1.74 10.77
N ALA A 120 11.57 1.27 12.03
CA ALA A 120 10.45 0.54 12.62
C ALA A 120 9.14 1.34 12.58
N ALA A 121 9.17 2.65 12.85
CA ALA A 121 7.97 3.48 12.77
C ALA A 121 7.44 3.63 11.35
N LEU A 122 8.32 3.74 10.36
CA LEU A 122 7.94 3.80 8.95
C LEU A 122 7.33 2.46 8.50
N LEU A 123 7.94 1.33 8.88
CA LEU A 123 7.48 -0.01 8.51
C LEU A 123 6.16 -0.39 9.20
N ASP A 124 5.98 -0.02 10.47
CA ASP A 124 4.76 -0.24 11.27
C ASP A 124 3.61 0.72 10.90
N GLY A 125 3.78 1.52 9.86
CA GLY A 125 2.79 2.48 9.41
C GLY A 125 2.48 3.58 10.42
N ARG A 126 3.48 4.01 11.20
CA ARG A 126 3.40 5.12 12.16
C ARG A 126 3.85 6.45 11.57
N THR A 127 3.82 6.61 10.26
CA THR A 127 4.09 7.89 9.58
C THR A 127 2.92 8.27 8.67
N TYR A 128 2.74 9.55 8.40
CA TYR A 128 1.65 10.03 7.57
C TYR A 128 2.03 11.26 6.76
N VAL A 129 1.40 11.42 5.59
CA VAL A 129 1.44 12.67 4.82
C VAL A 129 0.36 13.60 5.33
N ASN A 130 0.66 14.89 5.46
CA ASN A 130 -0.33 15.95 5.66
C ASN A 130 -0.08 17.09 4.66
N VAL A 131 -1.14 17.61 4.06
CA VAL A 131 -1.11 18.72 3.10
C VAL A 131 -1.96 19.86 3.63
N HIS A 132 -1.38 21.05 3.68
CA HIS A 132 -1.95 22.25 4.27
C HIS A 132 -2.32 23.26 3.19
N THR A 133 -3.41 23.96 3.40
CA THR A 133 -3.85 25.07 2.54
C THR A 133 -4.15 26.31 3.36
N THR A 134 -4.45 27.42 2.69
CA THR A 134 -4.85 28.65 3.39
C THR A 134 -6.17 28.46 4.17
N ALA A 135 -7.09 27.63 3.68
CA ALA A 135 -8.35 27.35 4.36
C ALA A 135 -8.20 26.33 5.50
N PHE A 136 -7.21 25.44 5.41
CA PHE A 136 -6.93 24.43 6.43
C PHE A 136 -5.45 24.48 6.89
N PRO A 137 -5.06 25.49 7.70
CA PRO A 137 -3.67 25.63 8.14
C PRO A 137 -3.17 24.43 8.98
N GLY A 138 -4.07 23.75 9.69
CA GLY A 138 -3.75 22.55 10.47
C GLY A 138 -3.60 21.27 9.64
N GLY A 139 -4.03 21.29 8.37
CA GLY A 139 -4.10 20.12 7.48
C GLY A 139 -5.44 20.06 6.77
N GLU A 140 -5.44 20.05 5.44
CA GLU A 140 -6.63 19.82 4.62
C GLU A 140 -6.86 18.33 4.38
N VAL A 141 -5.81 17.60 4.02
CA VAL A 141 -5.86 16.15 3.78
C VAL A 141 -4.67 15.42 4.38
N ARG A 142 -4.99 14.31 5.06
CA ARG A 142 -4.03 13.40 5.67
C ARG A 142 -4.13 12.02 5.05
N GLY A 143 -2.99 11.34 4.93
CA GLY A 143 -2.91 9.94 4.53
C GLY A 143 -1.87 9.19 5.36
N GLN A 144 -2.31 8.23 6.18
CA GLN A 144 -1.38 7.34 6.88
C GLN A 144 -0.63 6.45 5.88
N ILE A 145 0.69 6.35 6.02
CA ILE A 145 1.57 5.55 5.16
C ILE A 145 1.54 4.11 5.69
N VAL A 146 0.87 3.20 4.99
CA VAL A 146 0.56 1.85 5.47
C VAL A 146 0.72 0.80 4.37
N THR A 147 0.53 -0.47 4.71
CA THR A 147 0.65 -1.59 3.75
C THR A 147 -0.56 -1.69 2.82
N HIS A 148 -1.76 -1.47 3.37
CA HIS A 148 -3.01 -1.54 2.61
C HIS A 148 -3.95 -0.43 3.05
N VAL A 149 -4.80 -0.01 2.12
CA VAL A 149 -5.88 0.95 2.37
C VAL A 149 -7.19 0.40 1.84
N ALA A 150 -8.31 0.94 2.32
CA ALA A 150 -9.61 0.77 1.70
C ALA A 150 -10.32 2.13 1.69
N MET A 151 -10.91 2.53 0.57
CA MET A 151 -11.87 3.63 0.53
C MET A 151 -13.26 3.03 0.56
N LEU A 152 -14.12 3.40 1.51
CA LEU A 152 -15.45 2.80 1.69
C LEU A 152 -16.53 3.74 1.14
N ASP A 153 -17.38 3.21 0.25
CA ASP A 153 -18.55 3.91 -0.27
C ASP A 153 -19.64 2.93 -0.76
N GLY A 154 -20.88 3.43 -0.90
CA GLY A 154 -22.01 2.62 -1.37
C GLY A 154 -21.92 2.21 -2.84
N GLY A 155 -21.04 2.85 -3.62
CA GLY A 155 -20.79 2.49 -5.02
C GLY A 155 -20.01 1.19 -5.20
N GLN A 156 -19.35 0.71 -4.15
CA GLN A 156 -18.62 -0.56 -4.16
C GLN A 156 -19.45 -1.75 -3.66
N GLU A 157 -20.61 -1.51 -3.07
CA GLU A 157 -21.58 -2.56 -2.68
C GLU A 157 -22.08 -3.34 -3.90
N VAL A 158 -22.58 -4.54 -3.67
CA VAL A 158 -23.12 -5.41 -4.72
C VAL A 158 -24.52 -5.89 -4.32
N PRO A 159 -25.59 -5.31 -4.88
CA PRO A 159 -25.61 -4.20 -5.83
C PRO A 159 -25.21 -2.85 -5.18
N ALA A 160 -24.70 -1.92 -6.00
CA ALA A 160 -24.36 -0.57 -5.55
C ALA A 160 -25.61 0.16 -5.02
N ASN A 161 -25.43 0.98 -3.98
CA ASN A 161 -26.51 1.72 -3.33
C ASN A 161 -26.21 3.24 -3.30
N PRO A 162 -27.23 4.10 -3.05
CA PRO A 162 -27.08 5.56 -3.15
C PRO A 162 -26.50 6.22 -1.89
N SER A 163 -25.97 5.45 -0.92
CA SER A 163 -25.49 6.04 0.33
C SER A 163 -24.39 7.08 0.09
N THR A 164 -24.55 8.22 0.75
CA THR A 164 -23.56 9.29 0.79
C THR A 164 -22.53 9.07 1.91
N ALA A 165 -22.69 8.01 2.72
CA ALA A 165 -21.72 7.63 3.74
C ALA A 165 -20.35 7.39 3.11
N ARG A 166 -19.31 7.69 3.88
CA ARG A 166 -17.92 7.53 3.47
C ARG A 166 -17.13 6.96 4.63
N GLY A 167 -16.13 6.17 4.29
CA GLY A 167 -15.14 5.73 5.27
C GLY A 167 -13.82 5.40 4.62
N PHE A 168 -12.87 5.03 5.45
CA PHE A 168 -11.59 4.49 5.04
C PHE A 168 -11.14 3.39 5.99
N GLY A 169 -10.30 2.49 5.50
CA GLY A 169 -9.57 1.52 6.28
C GLY A 169 -8.06 1.70 6.06
N LEU A 170 -7.30 1.60 7.12
CA LEU A 170 -5.84 1.62 7.15
C LEU A 170 -5.37 0.29 7.73
N PHE A 171 -4.47 -0.40 7.04
CA PHE A 171 -4.02 -1.71 7.48
C PHE A 171 -2.50 -1.88 7.41
N VAL A 172 -1.96 -2.51 8.43
CA VAL A 172 -0.54 -2.92 8.50
C VAL A 172 -0.50 -4.43 8.64
N GLN A 173 -0.10 -5.09 7.55
CA GLN A 173 0.12 -6.51 7.49
C GLN A 173 1.52 -6.84 8.01
N ASP A 174 1.59 -7.84 8.86
CA ASP A 174 2.81 -8.54 9.26
C ASP A 174 2.66 -9.99 8.75
N THR A 175 3.49 -10.37 7.80
CA THR A 175 3.48 -11.72 7.19
C THR A 175 4.23 -12.73 8.04
N CYS A 176 5.22 -12.29 8.82
CA CYS A 176 5.92 -13.15 9.78
C CYS A 176 5.00 -13.61 10.92
N ALA A 177 4.09 -12.73 11.35
CA ALA A 177 3.13 -13.01 12.42
C ALA A 177 1.73 -13.40 11.93
N ASN A 178 1.50 -13.40 10.61
CA ASN A 178 0.18 -13.48 9.97
C ASN A 178 -0.87 -12.58 10.64
N THR A 179 -0.53 -11.31 10.88
CA THR A 179 -1.45 -10.35 11.48
C THR A 179 -1.77 -9.19 10.56
N LEU A 180 -3.03 -8.74 10.60
CA LEU A 180 -3.50 -7.54 9.94
C LEU A 180 -3.99 -6.56 11.01
N ASN A 181 -3.16 -5.59 11.35
CA ASN A 181 -3.56 -4.46 12.19
C ASN A 181 -4.52 -3.60 11.37
N TYR A 182 -5.67 -3.23 11.92
CA TYR A 182 -6.67 -2.43 11.21
C TYR A 182 -7.08 -1.20 12.03
N TYR A 183 -7.32 -0.11 11.31
CA TYR A 183 -8.01 1.08 11.77
C TYR A 183 -9.01 1.50 10.70
N ILE A 184 -10.30 1.49 11.01
CA ILE A 184 -11.38 1.73 10.06
C ILE A 184 -12.28 2.81 10.63
N GLU A 185 -12.47 3.88 9.89
CA GLU A 185 -13.33 4.99 10.29
C GLU A 185 -14.34 5.29 9.19
N PHE A 186 -15.57 5.55 9.59
CA PHE A 186 -16.65 5.94 8.70
C PHE A 186 -17.59 6.92 9.37
N ALA A 187 -18.28 7.70 8.53
CA ALA A 187 -19.25 8.69 8.93
C ALA A 187 -20.39 8.81 7.90
N GLY A 188 -21.50 9.40 8.35
CA GLY A 188 -22.63 9.70 7.48
C GLY A 188 -23.49 8.51 7.09
N LEU A 189 -23.47 7.42 7.87
CA LEU A 189 -24.37 6.29 7.69
C LEU A 189 -25.84 6.74 7.73
N SER A 190 -26.66 6.15 6.87
CA SER A 190 -28.08 6.48 6.72
C SER A 190 -28.95 6.01 7.89
N ALA A 191 -28.47 5.01 8.64
CA ALA A 191 -29.13 4.48 9.83
C ALA A 191 -28.10 3.87 10.80
N ALA A 192 -28.58 3.34 11.92
CA ALA A 192 -27.71 2.71 12.92
C ALA A 192 -26.94 1.52 12.34
N GLN A 193 -25.65 1.45 12.65
CA GLN A 193 -24.80 0.29 12.31
C GLN A 193 -25.34 -0.97 12.99
N THR A 194 -25.44 -2.05 12.21
CA THR A 194 -25.84 -3.38 12.71
C THR A 194 -24.69 -4.38 12.73
N ALA A 195 -23.74 -4.25 11.80
CA ALA A 195 -22.57 -5.11 11.72
C ALA A 195 -21.46 -4.45 10.88
N ALA A 196 -20.24 -4.97 11.00
CA ALA A 196 -19.15 -4.73 10.06
C ALA A 196 -18.32 -6.00 9.93
N HIS A 197 -17.74 -6.25 8.75
CA HIS A 197 -17.01 -7.48 8.47
C HIS A 197 -15.84 -7.24 7.52
N ILE A 198 -14.82 -8.09 7.62
CA ILE A 198 -13.91 -8.38 6.51
C ILE A 198 -14.44 -9.63 5.80
N HIS A 199 -14.58 -9.52 4.49
CA HIS A 199 -15.01 -10.60 3.60
C HIS A 199 -13.84 -11.18 2.82
N GLY A 200 -14.01 -12.43 2.41
CA GLY A 200 -13.04 -13.24 1.70
C GLY A 200 -12.81 -12.82 0.24
N VAL A 201 -12.25 -13.76 -0.53
CA VAL A 201 -11.77 -13.60 -1.91
C VAL A 201 -12.86 -13.13 -2.87
N ALA A 202 -12.86 -11.84 -3.19
CA ALA A 202 -13.71 -11.20 -4.17
C ALA A 202 -12.99 -10.04 -4.84
N ASN A 203 -13.19 -9.90 -6.15
CA ASN A 203 -12.78 -8.71 -6.87
C ASN A 203 -13.86 -7.61 -6.74
N TYR A 204 -13.56 -6.39 -7.18
CA TYR A 204 -14.57 -5.33 -7.31
C TYR A 204 -15.81 -5.84 -8.06
N GLY A 205 -17.00 -5.50 -7.56
CA GLY A 205 -18.27 -5.91 -8.16
C GLY A 205 -18.71 -7.35 -7.87
N THR A 206 -18.00 -8.09 -7.01
CA THR A 206 -18.38 -9.44 -6.58
C THR A 206 -18.43 -9.55 -5.05
N ASN A 207 -19.28 -10.45 -4.54
CA ASN A 207 -19.42 -10.73 -3.11
C ASN A 207 -18.66 -12.00 -2.72
N ALA A 208 -18.17 -12.04 -1.48
CA ALA A 208 -17.63 -13.23 -0.83
C ALA A 208 -18.23 -13.41 0.58
N GLY A 209 -18.05 -14.59 1.17
CA GLY A 209 -18.43 -14.84 2.56
C GLY A 209 -17.61 -14.03 3.56
N VAL A 210 -18.16 -13.85 4.77
CA VAL A 210 -17.46 -13.23 5.90
C VAL A 210 -16.30 -14.13 6.33
N VAL A 211 -15.12 -13.55 6.54
CA VAL A 211 -13.94 -14.26 7.09
C VAL A 211 -13.54 -13.75 8.46
N PHE A 212 -13.91 -12.51 8.81
CA PHE A 212 -13.63 -11.94 10.12
C PHE A 212 -14.71 -10.92 10.52
N PRO A 213 -15.37 -11.09 11.69
CA PRO A 213 -16.30 -10.09 12.21
C PRO A 213 -15.55 -8.90 12.83
N LEU A 214 -16.03 -7.68 12.59
CA LEU A 214 -15.50 -6.46 13.19
C LEU A 214 -16.44 -5.96 14.31
N PRO A 215 -15.91 -5.31 15.36
CA PRO A 215 -16.74 -4.71 16.39
C PRO A 215 -17.57 -3.53 15.85
N GLY A 216 -18.62 -3.16 16.59
CA GLY A 216 -19.40 -1.96 16.31
C GLY A 216 -18.69 -0.68 16.72
N GLY A 217 -19.08 0.45 16.12
CA GLY A 217 -18.55 1.78 16.40
C GLY A 217 -17.68 2.33 15.27
N SER A 218 -17.28 3.59 15.41
CA SER A 218 -16.34 4.28 14.53
C SER A 218 -15.52 5.26 15.39
N PRO A 219 -14.17 5.19 15.38
CA PRO A 219 -13.36 4.23 14.63
C PRO A 219 -13.43 2.81 15.20
N ILE A 220 -13.15 1.82 14.33
CA ILE A 220 -12.92 0.41 14.66
C ILE A 220 -11.42 0.15 14.57
N SER A 221 -10.80 -0.36 15.63
CA SER A 221 -9.39 -0.74 15.60
C SER A 221 -9.14 -2.09 16.29
N GLY A 222 -8.07 -2.75 15.87
CA GLY A 222 -7.69 -4.06 16.42
C GLY A 222 -6.69 -4.78 15.53
N VAL A 223 -6.52 -6.06 15.82
CA VAL A 223 -5.60 -6.95 15.11
C VAL A 223 -6.34 -8.22 14.73
N TRP A 224 -6.29 -8.59 13.46
CA TRP A 224 -6.76 -9.88 12.99
C TRP A 224 -5.58 -10.80 12.76
N GLY A 225 -5.46 -11.88 13.53
CA GLY A 225 -4.60 -13.01 13.18
C GLY A 225 -5.27 -13.82 12.06
N TYR A 226 -4.80 -13.64 10.83
CA TYR A 226 -5.39 -14.31 9.67
C TYR A 226 -4.76 -15.69 9.46
N PRO A 227 -5.51 -16.67 8.94
CA PRO A 227 -4.91 -17.92 8.47
C PRO A 227 -3.97 -17.63 7.30
N GLU A 228 -2.80 -18.27 7.29
CA GLU A 228 -1.79 -18.19 6.20
C GLU A 228 -2.39 -18.29 4.79
N ALA A 229 -3.37 -19.18 4.59
CA ALA A 229 -4.07 -19.32 3.30
C ALA A 229 -4.77 -18.04 2.79
N GLN A 230 -4.97 -17.03 3.64
CA GLN A 230 -5.52 -15.72 3.28
C GLN A 230 -4.45 -14.68 2.96
N GLU A 231 -3.18 -14.92 3.29
CA GLU A 231 -2.10 -13.95 3.18
C GLU A 231 -2.01 -13.36 1.77
N GLN A 232 -1.89 -14.24 0.77
CA GLN A 232 -1.76 -13.80 -0.61
C GLN A 232 -3.02 -13.08 -1.10
N ASN A 233 -4.21 -13.43 -0.60
CA ASN A 233 -5.46 -12.77 -0.95
C ASN A 233 -5.56 -11.35 -0.36
N ILE A 234 -4.99 -11.11 0.82
CA ILE A 234 -4.85 -9.76 1.40
C ILE A 234 -3.90 -8.94 0.54
N ILE A 235 -2.72 -9.49 0.24
CA ILE A 235 -1.67 -8.85 -0.57
C ILE A 235 -2.19 -8.50 -1.97
N ASP A 236 -2.92 -9.41 -2.61
CA ASP A 236 -3.50 -9.22 -3.94
C ASP A 236 -4.72 -8.29 -3.95
N GLY A 237 -5.16 -7.87 -2.77
CA GLY A 237 -6.28 -6.97 -2.57
C GLY A 237 -7.63 -7.59 -2.89
N LEU A 238 -7.79 -8.90 -2.69
CA LEU A 238 -9.04 -9.63 -2.91
C LEU A 238 -9.94 -9.69 -1.68
N MET A 239 -9.56 -9.03 -0.58
CA MET A 239 -10.39 -8.87 0.61
C MET A 239 -11.09 -7.52 0.61
N TYR A 240 -12.25 -7.42 1.27
CA TYR A 240 -12.93 -6.13 1.43
C TYR A 240 -13.57 -5.99 2.81
N VAL A 241 -13.67 -4.75 3.27
CA VAL A 241 -14.48 -4.39 4.43
C VAL A 241 -15.87 -3.94 3.98
N ASN A 242 -16.90 -4.31 4.74
CA ASN A 242 -18.27 -3.82 4.58
C ASN A 242 -18.84 -3.38 5.94
N VAL A 243 -19.66 -2.33 5.95
CA VAL A 243 -20.43 -1.85 7.10
C VAL A 243 -21.92 -1.89 6.78
N HIS A 244 -22.70 -2.52 7.65
CA HIS A 244 -24.14 -2.74 7.49
C HIS A 244 -24.93 -1.82 8.41
N THR A 245 -26.13 -1.42 7.96
CA THR A 245 -27.07 -0.63 8.78
C THR A 245 -28.46 -1.25 8.76
N THR A 246 -29.34 -0.77 9.64
CA THR A 246 -30.75 -1.19 9.64
C THR A 246 -31.47 -0.83 8.33
N ALA A 247 -31.06 0.23 7.64
CA ALA A 247 -31.61 0.63 6.34
C ALA A 247 -31.04 -0.19 5.18
N LEU A 248 -29.78 -0.62 5.28
CA LEU A 248 -29.05 -1.35 4.25
C LEU A 248 -28.41 -2.62 4.85
N PRO A 249 -29.21 -3.65 5.16
CA PRO A 249 -28.72 -4.85 5.86
C PRO A 249 -27.77 -5.70 5.01
N GLY A 250 -27.84 -5.60 3.67
CA GLY A 250 -26.89 -6.24 2.76
C GLY A 250 -25.49 -5.60 2.74
N GLY A 251 -25.37 -4.38 3.26
CA GLY A 251 -24.16 -3.55 3.21
C GLY A 251 -24.51 -2.12 2.80
N GLU A 252 -24.08 -1.14 3.59
CA GLU A 252 -24.23 0.28 3.28
C GLU A 252 -23.00 0.83 2.55
N ILE A 253 -21.79 0.51 3.04
CA ILE A 253 -20.53 0.94 2.42
C ILE A 253 -19.51 -0.18 2.42
N ARG A 254 -18.83 -0.34 1.27
CA ARG A 254 -17.78 -1.34 1.04
C ARG A 254 -16.51 -0.69 0.54
N GLY A 255 -15.38 -1.26 0.93
CA GLY A 255 -14.06 -0.86 0.46
C GLY A 255 -13.16 -2.06 0.25
N GLN A 256 -12.63 -2.22 -0.97
CA GLN A 256 -11.61 -3.23 -1.24
C GLN A 256 -10.33 -2.88 -0.46
N ILE A 257 -9.77 -3.85 0.26
CA ILE A 257 -8.48 -3.72 0.96
C ILE A 257 -7.40 -3.95 -0.09
N ILE A 258 -6.64 -2.92 -0.45
CA ILE A 258 -5.67 -2.99 -1.57
C ILE A 258 -4.27 -2.57 -1.12
N SER A 259 -3.24 -3.19 -1.70
CA SER A 259 -1.81 -2.81 -1.54
C SER A 259 -1.26 -2.04 -2.75
N ALA A 260 -1.96 -2.06 -3.87
CA ALA A 260 -1.51 -1.47 -5.13
C ALA A 260 -2.28 -0.17 -5.44
N LEU A 261 -1.66 0.97 -5.11
CA LEU A 261 -2.13 2.31 -5.46
C LEU A 261 -1.12 2.99 -6.37
N GLN A 262 -1.59 3.56 -7.48
CA GLN A 262 -0.77 4.23 -8.47
C GLN A 262 -1.16 5.71 -8.58
N PRO A 263 -0.29 6.63 -8.14
CA PRO A 263 -0.41 8.04 -8.48
C PRO A 263 -0.37 8.21 -10.01
N MET A 264 -1.25 9.02 -10.56
CA MET A 264 -1.36 9.32 -11.99
C MET A 264 -1.14 10.81 -12.22
N ASP A 265 -0.23 11.17 -13.13
CA ASP A 265 0.09 12.57 -13.43
C ASP A 265 0.66 12.75 -14.85
N GLY A 266 0.74 14.01 -15.31
CA GLY A 266 1.26 14.34 -16.64
C GLY A 266 2.76 14.14 -16.83
N GLN A 267 3.55 14.04 -15.74
CA GLN A 267 4.99 13.75 -15.85
C GLN A 267 5.27 12.29 -16.20
N GLN A 268 4.27 11.41 -16.05
CA GLN A 268 4.36 10.00 -16.40
C GLN A 268 3.99 9.73 -17.88
N GLU A 269 3.41 10.70 -18.59
CA GLU A 269 3.13 10.60 -20.02
C GLU A 269 4.41 10.50 -20.86
N VAL A 270 4.29 10.01 -22.09
CA VAL A 270 5.41 9.89 -23.03
C VAL A 270 5.03 10.52 -24.38
N PRO A 271 5.52 11.74 -24.69
CA PRO A 271 6.32 12.61 -23.81
C PRO A 271 5.51 13.17 -22.63
N ALA A 272 6.20 13.54 -21.54
CA ALA A 272 5.60 14.20 -20.39
C ALA A 272 4.89 15.49 -20.81
N ASN A 273 3.75 15.80 -20.18
CA ASN A 273 3.01 17.03 -20.40
C ASN A 273 2.98 17.89 -19.11
N GLY A 274 2.58 19.16 -19.25
CA GLY A 274 2.58 20.14 -18.16
C GLY A 274 1.25 20.29 -17.42
N THR A 275 0.32 19.33 -17.53
CA THR A 275 -0.96 19.44 -16.82
C THR A 275 -0.75 19.44 -15.30
N GLY A 276 -1.55 20.23 -14.60
CA GLY A 276 -1.69 20.12 -13.14
C GLY A 276 -2.67 19.02 -12.73
N ALA A 277 -3.32 18.34 -13.68
CA ALA A 277 -4.27 17.30 -13.39
C ALA A 277 -3.59 16.04 -12.85
N VAL A 278 -4.27 15.38 -11.91
CA VAL A 278 -3.80 14.15 -11.28
C VAL A 278 -4.94 13.18 -11.00
N GLY A 279 -4.59 11.93 -10.70
CA GLY A 279 -5.52 10.92 -10.23
C GLY A 279 -4.82 9.79 -9.49
N ILE A 280 -5.59 8.84 -8.98
CA ILE A 280 -5.11 7.63 -8.33
C ILE A 280 -5.79 6.43 -8.96
N GLY A 281 -5.04 5.35 -9.18
CA GLY A 281 -5.58 4.04 -9.55
C GLY A 281 -5.36 3.04 -8.42
N MET A 282 -6.42 2.52 -7.84
CA MET A 282 -6.37 1.43 -6.86
C MET A 282 -6.67 0.10 -7.54
N VAL A 283 -5.88 -0.93 -7.26
CA VAL A 283 -5.92 -2.18 -8.01
C VAL A 283 -5.98 -3.40 -7.09
N ALA A 284 -6.81 -4.37 -7.49
CA ALA A 284 -6.86 -5.72 -6.95
C ALA A 284 -6.55 -6.73 -8.06
N ILE A 285 -5.77 -7.78 -7.76
CA ILE A 285 -5.36 -8.79 -8.73
C ILE A 285 -5.96 -10.14 -8.35
N ASN A 286 -6.83 -10.67 -9.19
CA ASN A 286 -7.25 -12.06 -9.09
C ASN A 286 -6.38 -12.93 -10.01
N ARG A 287 -5.32 -13.52 -9.44
CA ARG A 287 -4.39 -14.39 -10.18
C ARG A 287 -5.09 -15.64 -10.73
N ALA A 288 -5.99 -16.24 -9.95
CA ALA A 288 -6.73 -17.44 -10.38
C ALA A 288 -7.64 -17.16 -11.57
N ALA A 289 -8.31 -16.01 -11.58
CA ALA A 289 -9.20 -15.60 -12.67
C ALA A 289 -8.48 -14.87 -13.81
N ASN A 290 -7.17 -14.61 -13.70
CA ASN A 290 -6.42 -13.73 -14.59
C ASN A 290 -7.14 -12.40 -14.84
N ALA A 291 -7.57 -11.75 -13.75
CA ALA A 291 -8.37 -10.54 -13.78
C ALA A 291 -7.80 -9.45 -12.85
N MET A 292 -7.90 -8.20 -13.28
CA MET A 292 -7.48 -7.02 -12.54
C MET A 292 -8.71 -6.15 -12.29
N GLY A 293 -9.07 -5.97 -11.03
CA GLY A 293 -10.06 -4.97 -10.64
C GLY A 293 -9.42 -3.61 -10.40
N TYR A 294 -10.15 -2.55 -10.69
CA TYR A 294 -9.65 -1.19 -10.57
C TYR A 294 -10.72 -0.22 -10.04
N ASP A 295 -10.29 0.73 -9.21
CA ASP A 295 -11.01 1.97 -8.86
C ASP A 295 -10.08 3.15 -9.16
N VAL A 296 -10.32 3.81 -10.29
CA VAL A 296 -9.57 5.00 -10.73
C VAL A 296 -10.36 6.25 -10.35
N ARG A 297 -9.74 7.15 -9.60
CA ARG A 297 -10.32 8.44 -9.17
C ARG A 297 -9.41 9.58 -9.62
N ARG A 298 -9.96 10.66 -10.16
CA ARG A 298 -9.17 11.77 -10.70
C ARG A 298 -9.80 13.14 -10.39
N THR A 299 -8.97 14.18 -10.48
CA THR A 299 -9.43 15.57 -10.45
C THR A 299 -10.41 15.86 -11.58
N THR A 300 -11.07 17.02 -11.51
CA THR A 300 -11.81 17.58 -12.63
C THR A 300 -10.83 18.13 -13.68
N PHE A 301 -10.91 17.64 -14.92
CA PHE A 301 -10.11 18.19 -16.01
C PHE A 301 -10.68 19.50 -16.52
N VAL A 302 -9.79 20.39 -16.96
CA VAL A 302 -10.15 21.66 -17.60
C VAL A 302 -10.76 21.42 -18.99
N SER A 303 -10.17 20.51 -19.76
CA SER A 303 -10.75 20.06 -21.03
C SER A 303 -11.43 18.71 -20.80
N GLY A 304 -12.66 18.54 -21.29
CA GLY A 304 -13.46 17.34 -21.01
C GLY A 304 -12.73 16.03 -21.35
N GLU A 305 -12.97 15.00 -20.55
CA GLU A 305 -12.44 13.66 -20.78
C GLU A 305 -13.02 13.04 -22.05
N THR A 306 -12.15 12.55 -22.92
CA THR A 306 -12.52 11.96 -24.23
C THR A 306 -12.35 10.45 -24.27
N ALA A 307 -11.40 9.90 -23.51
CA ALA A 307 -11.18 8.45 -23.40
C ALA A 307 -10.40 8.11 -22.14
N ALA A 308 -10.45 6.84 -21.73
CA ALA A 308 -9.56 6.29 -20.72
C ALA A 308 -9.35 4.80 -20.98
N HIS A 309 -8.13 4.33 -20.75
CA HIS A 309 -7.71 2.98 -21.10
C HIS A 309 -6.75 2.38 -20.06
N ILE A 310 -6.69 1.05 -20.07
CA ILE A 310 -5.50 0.32 -19.66
C ILE A 310 -4.69 0.03 -20.92
N HIS A 311 -3.42 0.41 -20.92
CA HIS A 311 -2.45 0.12 -21.97
C HIS A 311 -1.48 -0.98 -21.55
N GLY A 312 -0.82 -1.61 -22.52
CA GLY A 312 0.20 -2.64 -22.31
C GLY A 312 0.74 -3.22 -23.64
N PHE A 313 1.87 -3.92 -23.67
CA PHE A 313 2.76 -4.23 -22.54
C PHE A 313 4.12 -3.52 -22.63
N SER A 314 4.31 -2.47 -21.83
CA SER A 314 5.56 -1.70 -21.75
C SER A 314 5.85 -1.25 -20.31
N GLY A 315 7.13 -1.14 -19.97
CA GLY A 315 7.55 -0.58 -18.70
C GLY A 315 7.37 0.95 -18.62
N PRO A 316 7.73 1.55 -17.47
CA PRO A 316 7.74 3.00 -17.29
C PRO A 316 8.51 3.72 -18.41
N GLY A 317 8.01 4.86 -18.87
CA GLY A 317 8.66 5.68 -19.91
C GLY A 317 8.52 5.17 -21.35
N ALA A 318 7.77 4.10 -21.58
CA ALA A 318 7.47 3.59 -22.92
C ALA A 318 5.96 3.48 -23.18
N ASN A 319 5.55 3.79 -24.41
CA ASN A 319 4.17 3.64 -24.89
C ASN A 319 3.90 2.22 -25.39
N SER A 320 2.65 1.78 -25.25
CA SER A 320 2.14 0.55 -25.85
C SER A 320 0.65 0.68 -26.19
N GLY A 321 0.11 -0.33 -26.88
CA GLY A 321 -1.27 -0.32 -27.36
C GLY A 321 -2.31 -0.38 -26.24
N VAL A 322 -3.55 -0.04 -26.58
CA VAL A 322 -4.70 -0.18 -25.70
C VAL A 322 -5.02 -1.66 -25.50
N GLN A 323 -5.16 -2.07 -24.24
CA GLN A 323 -5.62 -3.41 -23.86
C GLN A 323 -7.12 -3.44 -23.64
N THR A 324 -7.66 -2.44 -22.93
CA THR A 324 -9.10 -2.28 -22.74
C THR A 324 -9.47 -0.81 -22.47
N PRO A 325 -10.62 -0.32 -22.97
CA PRO A 325 -11.21 0.90 -22.45
C PRO A 325 -11.64 0.71 -20.99
N ILE A 326 -11.60 1.79 -20.22
CA ILE A 326 -12.16 1.85 -18.87
C ILE A 326 -13.25 2.92 -18.84
N ALA A 327 -14.41 2.56 -18.30
CA ALA A 327 -15.64 3.35 -18.34
C ALA A 327 -16.16 3.63 -16.92
N PRO A 328 -17.07 4.60 -16.73
CA PRO A 328 -17.63 5.51 -17.72
C PRO A 328 -16.68 6.66 -18.13
N VAL A 329 -16.89 7.20 -19.33
CA VAL A 329 -16.20 8.39 -19.88
C VAL A 329 -17.26 9.36 -20.41
N PRO A 330 -17.28 10.63 -19.99
CA PRO A 330 -16.45 11.24 -18.94
C PRO A 330 -16.89 10.81 -17.53
N SER A 331 -15.93 10.58 -16.63
CA SER A 331 -16.22 10.40 -15.20
C SER A 331 -14.99 10.57 -14.33
N GLN A 332 -15.13 11.26 -13.19
CA GLN A 332 -14.07 11.36 -12.17
C GLN A 332 -13.75 10.01 -11.53
N ARG A 333 -14.67 9.04 -11.59
CA ARG A 333 -14.49 7.69 -11.06
C ARG A 333 -14.75 6.62 -12.10
N LYS A 334 -13.89 5.62 -12.17
CA LYS A 334 -14.05 4.42 -13.01
C LYS A 334 -13.80 3.20 -12.15
N LEU A 335 -14.82 2.36 -12.00
CA LEU A 335 -14.81 1.16 -11.20
C LEU A 335 -15.11 -0.03 -12.10
N GLY A 336 -14.26 -1.05 -12.13
CA GLY A 336 -14.47 -2.19 -13.00
C GLY A 336 -13.45 -3.31 -12.83
N VAL A 337 -13.57 -4.31 -13.71
CA VAL A 337 -12.68 -5.48 -13.76
C VAL A 337 -12.29 -5.74 -15.21
N TRP A 338 -11.00 -5.93 -15.45
CA TRP A 338 -10.44 -6.37 -16.72
C TRP A 338 -9.91 -7.80 -16.61
N THR A 339 -10.49 -8.74 -17.35
CA THR A 339 -9.95 -10.09 -17.50
C THR A 339 -8.84 -10.08 -18.54
N TYR A 340 -7.58 -10.05 -18.08
CA TYR A 340 -6.41 -9.98 -18.95
C TYR A 340 -6.04 -11.34 -19.56
N GLY A 341 -6.44 -12.45 -18.93
CA GLY A 341 -6.21 -13.81 -19.43
C GLY A 341 -4.79 -14.35 -19.19
N ALA A 342 -4.65 -15.67 -19.08
CA ALA A 342 -3.41 -16.33 -18.63
C ALA A 342 -2.15 -15.97 -19.45
N ALA A 343 -2.30 -15.79 -20.76
CA ALA A 343 -1.18 -15.43 -21.65
C ALA A 343 -0.55 -14.07 -21.29
N ASN A 344 -1.34 -13.16 -20.71
CA ASN A 344 -0.91 -11.81 -20.35
C ASN A 344 -0.46 -11.70 -18.89
N ALA A 345 -0.66 -12.73 -18.07
CA ALA A 345 -0.36 -12.69 -16.64
C ALA A 345 1.08 -12.29 -16.32
N PRO A 346 2.13 -12.83 -16.99
CA PRO A 346 3.51 -12.42 -16.71
C PRO A 346 3.76 -10.93 -16.97
N ALA A 347 3.09 -10.36 -17.99
CA ALA A 347 3.27 -8.96 -18.34
C ALA A 347 2.47 -8.03 -17.41
N VAL A 348 1.25 -8.41 -17.03
CA VAL A 348 0.45 -7.67 -16.04
C VAL A 348 1.16 -7.67 -14.69
N LEU A 349 1.52 -8.85 -14.16
CA LEU A 349 2.19 -9.00 -12.87
C LEU A 349 3.61 -8.40 -12.86
N GLY A 350 4.30 -8.41 -14.00
CA GLY A 350 5.58 -7.74 -14.19
C GLY A 350 5.50 -6.21 -14.31
N GLY A 351 4.34 -5.62 -14.05
CA GLY A 351 4.15 -4.16 -14.03
C GLY A 351 4.23 -3.51 -15.41
N ARG A 352 3.86 -4.21 -16.48
CA ARG A 352 3.96 -3.72 -17.87
C ARG A 352 2.67 -3.10 -18.40
N THR A 353 1.73 -2.76 -17.52
CA THR A 353 0.47 -2.09 -17.88
C THR A 353 0.36 -0.73 -17.21
N TYR A 354 -0.40 0.19 -17.79
CA TYR A 354 -0.62 1.51 -17.21
C TYR A 354 -2.03 2.03 -17.47
N PHE A 355 -2.55 2.82 -16.53
CA PHE A 355 -3.74 3.64 -16.79
C PHE A 355 -3.32 4.87 -17.60
N ASN A 356 -4.14 5.25 -18.58
CA ASN A 356 -4.03 6.52 -19.29
C ASN A 356 -5.42 7.13 -19.45
N VAL A 357 -5.54 8.44 -19.20
CA VAL A 357 -6.79 9.19 -19.36
C VAL A 357 -6.54 10.37 -20.29
N HIS A 358 -7.39 10.49 -21.30
CA HIS A 358 -7.27 11.42 -22.41
C HIS A 358 -8.32 12.51 -22.30
N THR A 359 -7.96 13.70 -22.77
CA THR A 359 -8.86 14.83 -22.86
C THR A 359 -8.73 15.50 -24.22
N ALA A 360 -9.60 16.48 -24.50
CA ALA A 360 -9.54 17.22 -25.76
C ALA A 360 -8.21 18.00 -25.91
N ALA A 361 -7.65 18.51 -24.83
CA ALA A 361 -6.35 19.22 -24.85
C ALA A 361 -5.16 18.25 -24.95
N PHE A 362 -5.30 17.03 -24.45
CA PHE A 362 -4.25 16.01 -24.44
C PHE A 362 -4.74 14.70 -25.06
N PRO A 363 -4.92 14.65 -26.40
CA PRO A 363 -5.45 13.45 -27.06
C PRO A 363 -4.54 12.22 -26.95
N GLY A 364 -3.22 12.43 -26.75
CA GLY A 364 -2.26 11.35 -26.49
C GLY A 364 -2.29 10.81 -25.06
N GLY A 365 -2.93 11.51 -24.12
CA GLY A 365 -2.94 11.24 -22.68
C GLY A 365 -2.69 12.51 -21.87
N GLU A 366 -3.62 12.84 -20.96
CA GLU A 366 -3.45 13.93 -19.99
C GLU A 366 -2.73 13.42 -18.73
N ILE A 367 -3.15 12.28 -18.18
CA ILE A 367 -2.53 11.67 -16.99
C ILE A 367 -2.31 10.17 -17.16
N ARG A 368 -1.14 9.70 -16.72
CA ARG A 368 -0.74 8.29 -16.73
C ARG A 368 -0.28 7.83 -15.36
N GLY A 369 -0.54 6.57 -15.03
CA GLY A 369 0.04 5.87 -13.89
C GLY A 369 0.41 4.44 -14.24
N GLN A 370 1.68 4.07 -14.04
CA GLN A 370 2.10 2.68 -14.27
C GLN A 370 1.46 1.77 -13.22
N ILE A 371 0.86 0.66 -13.66
CA ILE A 371 0.28 -0.34 -12.76
C ILE A 371 1.34 -1.40 -12.49
N ALA A 372 1.84 -1.42 -11.25
CA ALA A 372 2.93 -2.29 -10.82
C ALA A 372 2.82 -2.57 -9.32
N ASN A 373 3.89 -3.15 -8.75
CA ASN A 373 4.11 -3.25 -7.31
C ASN A 373 3.12 -4.15 -6.55
N TYR A 374 2.54 -5.14 -7.24
CA TYR A 374 1.82 -6.24 -6.60
C TYR A 374 2.79 -7.04 -5.75
N GLY A 375 2.39 -7.46 -4.55
CA GLY A 375 3.10 -8.55 -3.87
C GLY A 375 4.27 -8.20 -2.96
N ASN A 376 4.63 -6.92 -2.79
CA ASN A 376 5.71 -6.50 -1.87
C ASN A 376 5.31 -5.36 -0.89
N PRO A 377 4.15 -5.44 -0.20
CA PRO A 377 3.78 -4.45 0.82
C PRO A 377 4.51 -4.66 2.16
N THR A 378 5.16 -5.80 2.39
CA THR A 378 5.78 -6.19 3.66
C THR A 378 7.19 -6.71 3.43
N MET A 379 8.06 -6.65 4.44
CA MET A 379 9.26 -7.50 4.43
C MET A 379 8.75 -8.92 4.58
N ARG A 380 8.92 -9.73 3.53
CA ARG A 380 8.61 -11.15 3.55
C ARG A 380 9.43 -11.85 4.62
N CYS A 381 8.82 -12.81 5.31
CA CYS A 381 9.55 -13.62 6.28
C CYS A 381 10.60 -14.42 5.52
N ILE A 382 11.84 -14.52 6.00
CA ILE A 382 12.88 -15.28 5.29
C ILE A 382 12.49 -16.75 5.11
N ALA A 383 11.66 -17.29 6.01
CA ALA A 383 11.09 -18.63 5.94
C ALA A 383 9.97 -18.79 4.89
N ASP A 384 9.52 -17.71 4.20
CA ASP A 384 8.47 -17.80 3.18
C ASP A 384 9.01 -17.76 1.74
N VAL A 385 10.33 -17.69 1.56
CA VAL A 385 10.96 -17.32 0.29
C VAL A 385 11.15 -18.52 -0.65
N ASP A 386 11.19 -19.76 -0.14
CA ASP A 386 11.41 -20.96 -0.93
C ASP A 386 10.94 -22.23 -0.18
N ASP A 387 10.13 -23.07 -0.83
CA ASP A 387 9.64 -24.38 -0.34
C ASP A 387 10.71 -25.48 -0.23
N GLY A 388 11.99 -25.08 -0.10
CA GLY A 388 13.15 -25.97 -0.22
C GLY A 388 13.47 -26.43 -1.65
N SER A 389 12.78 -25.93 -2.69
CA SER A 389 13.02 -26.33 -4.09
C SER A 389 14.14 -25.55 -4.79
N GLY A 390 14.61 -24.44 -4.24
CA GLY A 390 15.55 -23.52 -4.88
C GLY A 390 14.95 -22.73 -6.05
N THR A 391 13.62 -22.66 -6.16
CA THR A 391 12.91 -21.99 -7.27
C THR A 391 12.37 -20.62 -6.89
N GLY A 392 12.41 -20.26 -5.60
CA GLY A 392 11.84 -19.01 -5.09
C GLY A 392 10.30 -19.05 -5.05
N THR A 393 9.74 -20.25 -4.94
CA THR A 393 8.30 -20.47 -4.80
C THR A 393 7.98 -20.54 -3.31
N PRO A 394 7.17 -19.62 -2.75
CA PRO A 394 6.72 -19.70 -1.36
C PRO A 394 5.93 -20.98 -1.09
N ASP A 395 6.24 -21.75 -0.04
CA ASP A 395 5.42 -22.90 0.41
C ASP A 395 4.21 -22.49 1.26
N CYS A 396 4.13 -21.22 1.65
CA CYS A 396 3.11 -20.70 2.56
C CYS A 396 3.09 -21.47 3.90
N GLY A 397 4.26 -21.78 4.47
CA GLY A 397 4.39 -22.45 5.77
C GLY A 397 5.74 -22.23 6.46
N VAL A 398 5.91 -22.85 7.64
CA VAL A 398 7.23 -23.12 8.22
C VAL A 398 7.43 -24.63 8.16
N THR A 399 8.20 -25.11 7.19
CA THR A 399 8.56 -26.51 6.99
C THR A 399 9.96 -26.83 7.54
N ILE A 400 10.38 -28.09 7.48
CA ILE A 400 11.71 -28.49 7.98
C ILE A 400 12.84 -27.87 7.14
N ASP A 401 12.53 -27.49 5.91
CA ASP A 401 13.46 -26.90 4.97
C ASP A 401 13.85 -25.47 5.39
N ASP A 402 12.95 -24.74 6.07
CA ASP A 402 13.24 -23.43 6.69
C ASP A 402 14.22 -23.52 7.86
N LEU A 403 14.16 -24.61 8.62
CA LEU A 403 15.09 -24.90 9.72
C LEU A 403 16.48 -25.26 9.18
N LEU A 404 16.57 -25.89 8.01
CA LEU A 404 17.84 -26.27 7.38
C LEU A 404 18.56 -25.06 6.76
N TYR A 405 17.84 -24.02 6.32
CA TYR A 405 18.44 -22.75 5.88
C TYR A 405 19.29 -22.08 6.97
N TYR A 406 18.85 -22.13 8.24
CA TYR A 406 19.60 -21.55 9.37
C TYR A 406 20.75 -22.43 9.89
N LEU A 407 20.92 -23.64 9.35
CA LEU A 407 21.96 -24.60 9.75
C LEU A 407 23.10 -24.73 8.71
N GLY A 408 23.00 -24.01 7.58
CA GLY A 408 23.99 -23.98 6.48
C GLY A 408 25.08 -22.94 6.63
#